data_AF-D7VNV2-F1
#
_entry.id   AF-D7VNV2-F1
#
_cell.length_a   1.000
_cell.length_b   1.000
_cell.length_c   1.000
_cell.angle_alpha   90.00
_cell.angle_beta   90.00
_cell.angle_gamma   90.00
#
_symmetry.space_group_name_H-M   'P 1'
#
loop_
_entity.id
_entity.type
_entity.pdbx_description
1 polymer ?
#
loop_
_entity_poly.entity_id
_entity_poly.type
_entity_poly.pdbx_seq_one_letter_code
_entity_poly.pdbx_strand_id
1 'polypeptide(L)'
;MDSKQLFRFFHSKFHLTNWLNEDGDLAQSDGKVKWHYCGVNEDFRTQFVSQTIDDTFTDGEIYLCISSNNSSLVHKSSVVDQIGKMLHKKEIGIMDQSFTKMIFFNSYGTFKIGIIRDFPESRPKPAGSLLKVAFHANSVDQNTYHVSEAVTKHFESIEKALHKDYGANMEQLWIDLELVESHKPYPLRFQKRVGNPSSYTEFYSYNVGHYSVRPDFEKLRTLISEEEICSYVFELLYQSTQILLDKQKKLDGFDASKFRLDFSNALKKAKYV
;
A
#
# COMPACT_ATOMS: atom_id res chain seq x y z
N MET A 1 -13.68 -26.60 -0.94
CA MET A 1 -12.22 -26.39 -0.83
C MET A 1 -11.67 -27.50 0.04
N ASP A 2 -10.65 -28.24 -0.40
CA ASP A 2 -10.02 -29.25 0.47
C ASP A 2 -9.21 -28.60 1.61
N SER A 3 -8.81 -29.40 2.60
CA SER A 3 -8.05 -28.90 3.77
C SER A 3 -6.74 -28.18 3.37
N LYS A 4 -6.02 -28.65 2.35
CA LYS A 4 -4.75 -28.05 1.92
C LYS A 4 -4.99 -26.73 1.22
N GLN A 5 -5.99 -26.68 0.34
CA GLN A 5 -6.42 -25.48 -0.35
C GLN A 5 -6.87 -24.41 0.66
N LEU A 6 -7.65 -24.79 1.67
CA LEU A 6 -8.15 -23.88 2.70
C LEU A 6 -7.02 -23.29 3.54
N PHE A 7 -6.11 -24.14 4.00
CA PHE A 7 -4.94 -23.69 4.75
C PHE A 7 -4.06 -22.72 3.93
N ARG A 8 -3.81 -23.03 2.65
CA ARG A 8 -3.07 -22.13 1.75
C ARG A 8 -3.81 -20.81 1.53
N PHE A 9 -5.12 -20.86 1.33
CA PHE A 9 -5.95 -19.69 1.14
C PHE A 9 -5.91 -18.78 2.37
N PHE A 10 -6.10 -19.34 3.57
CA PHE A 10 -5.98 -18.61 4.84
C PHE A 10 -4.66 -17.84 4.93
N HIS A 11 -3.52 -18.52 4.73
CA HIS A 11 -2.22 -17.87 4.81
C HIS A 11 -1.98 -16.82 3.71
N SER A 12 -2.53 -17.01 2.51
CA SER A 12 -2.47 -16.01 1.45
C SER A 12 -3.23 -14.72 1.81
N LYS A 13 -4.28 -14.84 2.64
CA LYS A 13 -5.08 -13.70 3.10
C LYS A 13 -4.57 -13.11 4.40
N PHE A 14 -4.00 -13.89 5.30
CA PHE A 14 -3.52 -13.46 6.62
C PHE A 14 -2.62 -12.22 6.56
N HIS A 15 -1.65 -12.19 5.64
CA HIS A 15 -0.73 -11.05 5.48
C HIS A 15 -1.37 -9.84 4.79
N LEU A 16 -2.55 -10.01 4.20
CA LEU A 16 -3.35 -8.97 3.53
C LEU A 16 -4.63 -8.66 4.31
N THR A 17 -4.76 -9.18 5.54
CA THR A 17 -5.88 -8.87 6.43
C THR A 17 -5.59 -7.54 7.11
N ASN A 18 -6.57 -6.63 7.08
CA ASN A 18 -6.51 -5.40 7.85
C ASN A 18 -7.03 -5.68 9.27
N TRP A 19 -6.12 -5.69 10.23
CA TRP A 19 -6.43 -5.96 11.64
C TRP A 19 -7.10 -4.77 12.31
N LEU A 20 -7.94 -5.04 13.31
CA LEU A 20 -8.71 -4.01 14.02
C LEU A 20 -7.95 -3.44 15.24
N ASN A 21 -8.23 -2.19 15.57
CA ASN A 21 -7.75 -1.51 16.77
C ASN A 21 -8.72 -1.68 17.95
N GLU A 22 -8.50 -0.95 19.07
CA GLU A 22 -9.34 -1.06 20.26
C GLU A 22 -10.79 -0.58 20.03
N ASP A 23 -10.99 0.35 19.10
CA ASP A 23 -12.27 0.95 18.77
C ASP A 23 -13.06 0.14 17.73
N GLY A 24 -12.46 -0.93 17.19
CA GLY A 24 -13.03 -1.74 16.11
C GLY A 24 -12.79 -1.19 14.70
N ASP A 25 -11.99 -0.14 14.55
CA ASP A 25 -11.57 0.42 13.27
C ASP A 25 -10.32 -0.28 12.72
N LEU A 26 -10.00 -0.06 11.43
CA LEU A 26 -8.76 -0.56 10.84
C LEU A 26 -7.54 0.04 11.56
N ALA A 27 -6.69 -0.81 12.13
CA ALA A 27 -5.44 -0.39 12.72
C ALA A 27 -4.56 0.28 11.67
N GLN A 28 -3.84 1.34 12.06
CA GLN A 28 -2.94 2.09 11.17
C GLN A 28 -1.47 1.69 11.32
N SER A 29 -1.16 0.76 12.24
CA SER A 29 0.16 0.17 12.44
C SER A 29 0.05 -1.09 13.32
N ASP A 30 1.10 -1.92 13.33
CA ASP A 30 1.15 -3.12 14.18
C ASP A 30 0.96 -2.80 15.67
N GLY A 31 1.53 -1.69 16.14
CA GLY A 31 1.42 -1.24 17.53
C GLY A 31 0.01 -0.76 17.93
N LYS A 32 -0.91 -0.64 16.96
CA LYS A 32 -2.31 -0.25 17.19
C LYS A 32 -3.28 -1.42 17.03
N VAL A 33 -2.80 -2.61 16.70
CA VAL A 33 -3.63 -3.81 16.60
C VAL A 33 -4.11 -4.24 17.98
N LYS A 34 -5.42 -4.45 18.13
CA LYS A 34 -5.98 -4.99 19.36
C LYS A 34 -5.73 -6.49 19.44
N TRP A 35 -5.08 -6.88 20.53
CA TRP A 35 -4.97 -8.28 20.94
C TRP A 35 -5.90 -8.53 22.13
N HIS A 36 -6.64 -9.62 22.05
CA HIS A 36 -7.53 -10.09 23.09
C HIS A 36 -6.92 -11.32 23.76
N TYR A 37 -6.93 -11.36 25.09
CA TYR A 37 -6.47 -12.52 25.85
C TYR A 37 -7.60 -13.52 26.04
N CYS A 38 -7.39 -14.75 25.57
CA CYS A 38 -8.32 -15.87 25.73
C CYS A 38 -7.76 -17.02 26.58
N GLY A 39 -6.48 -16.99 26.98
CA GLY A 39 -5.84 -18.07 27.72
C GLY A 39 -5.66 -19.36 26.90
N VAL A 40 -5.09 -20.38 27.54
CA VAL A 40 -4.91 -21.73 26.98
C VAL A 40 -5.19 -22.79 28.04
N ASN A 41 -5.51 -24.02 27.63
CA ASN A 41 -5.80 -25.14 28.53
C ASN A 41 -6.87 -24.76 29.57
N GLU A 42 -6.58 -24.90 30.86
CA GLU A 42 -7.50 -24.61 31.96
C GLU A 42 -7.85 -23.11 32.07
N ASP A 43 -7.01 -22.22 31.56
CA ASP A 43 -7.26 -20.76 31.53
C ASP A 43 -8.05 -20.32 30.28
N PHE A 44 -8.40 -21.26 29.39
CA PHE A 44 -9.12 -20.92 28.16
C PHE A 44 -10.53 -20.39 28.45
N ARG A 45 -10.79 -19.16 28.01
CA ARG A 45 -12.04 -18.43 28.27
C ARG A 45 -13.12 -18.76 27.25
N THR A 46 -13.68 -19.97 27.34
CA THR A 46 -14.68 -20.52 26.42
C THR A 46 -15.83 -19.56 26.11
N GLN A 47 -16.48 -18.98 27.13
CA GLN A 47 -17.63 -18.08 26.92
C GLN A 47 -17.25 -16.79 26.17
N PHE A 48 -16.10 -16.20 26.51
CA PHE A 48 -15.60 -14.99 25.87
C PHE A 48 -15.28 -15.24 24.39
N VAL A 49 -14.63 -16.36 24.07
CA VAL A 49 -14.31 -16.73 22.69
C VAL A 49 -15.57 -17.05 21.90
N SER A 50 -16.53 -17.77 22.49
CA SER A 50 -17.83 -18.06 21.85
C SER A 50 -18.57 -16.78 21.48
N GLN A 51 -18.73 -15.86 22.44
CA GLN A 51 -19.41 -14.58 22.19
C GLN A 51 -18.71 -13.79 21.09
N THR A 52 -17.38 -13.72 21.12
CA THR A 52 -16.61 -13.00 20.10
C THR A 52 -16.81 -13.60 18.70
N ILE A 53 -16.83 -14.93 18.58
CA ILE A 53 -17.08 -15.62 17.31
C ILE A 53 -18.50 -15.31 16.81
N ASP A 54 -19.49 -15.30 17.69
CA ASP A 54 -20.87 -15.00 17.34
C ASP A 54 -21.08 -13.54 16.92
N ASP A 55 -20.41 -12.59 17.59
CA ASP A 55 -20.46 -11.17 17.25
C ASP A 55 -19.73 -10.88 15.93
N THR A 56 -18.66 -11.62 15.64
CA THR A 56 -17.85 -11.42 14.44
C THR A 56 -18.51 -12.04 13.20
N PHE A 57 -19.02 -13.27 13.33
CA PHE A 57 -19.48 -14.08 12.20
C PHE A 57 -20.99 -14.32 12.25
N THR A 58 -21.69 -13.85 11.21
CA THR A 58 -23.13 -14.03 11.05
C THR A 58 -23.51 -15.43 10.59
N ASP A 59 -22.60 -16.13 9.90
CA ASP A 59 -22.84 -17.45 9.34
C ASP A 59 -22.86 -18.53 10.43
N GLY A 60 -23.73 -19.54 10.30
CA GLY A 60 -23.79 -20.68 11.22
C GLY A 60 -22.59 -21.64 11.12
N GLU A 61 -21.87 -21.59 10.00
CA GLU A 61 -20.65 -22.37 9.74
C GLU A 61 -19.53 -21.44 9.32
N ILE A 62 -18.32 -21.73 9.79
CA ILE A 62 -17.09 -20.97 9.53
C ILE A 62 -15.95 -21.91 9.14
N TYR A 63 -14.98 -21.38 8.40
CA TYR A 63 -13.78 -22.13 8.07
C TYR A 63 -12.82 -22.13 9.25
N LEU A 64 -12.43 -23.32 9.71
CA LEU A 64 -11.39 -23.54 10.72
C LEU A 64 -10.10 -23.98 10.05
N CYS A 65 -9.02 -23.24 10.30
CA CYS A 65 -7.72 -23.39 9.65
C CYS A 65 -6.63 -23.64 10.69
N ILE A 66 -6.20 -24.90 10.86
CA ILE A 66 -5.19 -25.28 11.87
C ILE A 66 -3.92 -25.82 11.23
N SER A 67 -4.05 -26.64 10.18
CA SER A 67 -2.91 -27.09 9.37
C SER A 67 -3.36 -27.59 8.01
N SER A 68 -2.42 -27.84 7.11
CA SER A 68 -2.68 -28.36 5.75
C SER A 68 -3.57 -29.61 5.69
N ASN A 69 -3.51 -30.48 6.71
CA ASN A 69 -4.34 -31.69 6.79
C ASN A 69 -5.43 -31.60 7.88
N ASN A 70 -5.58 -30.45 8.53
CA ASN A 70 -6.58 -30.21 9.56
C ASN A 70 -7.17 -28.81 9.38
N SER A 71 -7.90 -28.62 8.28
CA SER A 71 -8.68 -27.42 8.01
C SER A 71 -10.00 -27.84 7.35
N SER A 72 -11.11 -27.25 7.79
CA SER A 72 -12.45 -27.67 7.35
C SER A 72 -13.51 -26.59 7.59
N LEU A 73 -14.66 -26.73 6.95
CA LEU A 73 -15.86 -25.97 7.29
C LEU A 73 -16.53 -26.66 8.49
N VAL A 74 -16.86 -25.88 9.53
CA VAL A 74 -17.39 -26.40 10.80
C VAL A 74 -18.46 -25.48 11.35
N HIS A 75 -19.42 -26.03 12.09
CA HIS A 75 -20.40 -25.24 12.83
C HIS A 75 -19.75 -24.42 13.95
N LYS A 76 -20.17 -23.16 14.11
CA LYS A 76 -19.66 -22.26 15.16
C LYS A 76 -19.68 -22.88 16.55
N SER A 77 -20.75 -23.61 16.88
CA SER A 77 -20.94 -24.31 18.16
C SER A 77 -19.84 -25.33 18.48
N SER A 78 -19.14 -25.86 17.48
CA SER A 78 -18.08 -26.86 17.64
C SER A 78 -16.66 -26.29 17.57
N VAL A 79 -16.52 -25.02 17.20
CA VAL A 79 -15.22 -24.38 16.93
C VAL A 79 -14.49 -24.04 18.22
N VAL A 80 -15.21 -23.54 19.22
CA VAL A 80 -14.64 -23.06 20.49
C VAL A 80 -13.90 -24.20 21.20
N ASP A 81 -14.50 -25.39 21.25
CA ASP A 81 -13.89 -26.59 21.83
C ASP A 81 -12.61 -27.02 21.10
N GLN A 82 -12.60 -26.91 19.78
CA GLN A 82 -11.43 -27.24 18.96
C GLN A 82 -10.30 -26.24 19.19
N ILE A 83 -10.62 -24.94 19.30
CA ILE A 83 -9.66 -23.90 19.64
C ILE A 83 -9.04 -24.21 21.01
N GLY A 84 -9.85 -24.38 22.05
CA GLY A 84 -9.37 -24.63 23.41
C GLY A 84 -8.44 -25.86 23.51
N LYS A 85 -8.75 -26.94 22.79
CA LYS A 85 -7.94 -28.17 22.76
C LYS A 85 -6.60 -28.02 22.03
N MET A 86 -6.51 -27.12 21.06
CA MET A 86 -5.37 -27.07 20.13
C MET A 86 -4.48 -25.84 20.30
N LEU A 87 -4.98 -24.78 20.93
CA LEU A 87 -4.31 -23.48 20.92
C LEU A 87 -2.90 -23.52 21.52
N HIS A 88 -2.68 -24.27 22.59
CA HIS A 88 -1.35 -24.44 23.21
C HIS A 88 -0.31 -25.16 22.32
N LYS A 89 -0.71 -25.72 21.18
CA LYS A 89 0.16 -26.47 20.25
C LYS A 89 0.30 -25.81 18.89
N LYS A 90 -0.74 -25.11 18.42
CA LYS A 90 -0.82 -24.57 17.07
C LYS A 90 -1.54 -23.24 17.06
N GLU A 91 -1.14 -22.39 16.14
CA GLU A 91 -1.92 -21.22 15.75
C GLU A 91 -3.18 -21.67 15.01
N ILE A 92 -4.25 -20.91 15.17
CA ILE A 92 -5.56 -21.25 14.63
C ILE A 92 -6.15 -20.04 13.96
N GLY A 93 -6.53 -20.20 12.70
CA GLY A 93 -7.28 -19.23 11.93
C GLY A 93 -8.74 -19.62 11.83
N ILE A 94 -9.65 -18.64 11.88
CA ILE A 94 -11.04 -18.81 11.47
C ILE A 94 -11.45 -17.71 10.50
N MET A 95 -12.25 -18.05 9.50
CA MET A 95 -12.79 -17.13 8.49
C MET A 95 -14.28 -17.39 8.24
N ASP A 96 -15.01 -16.34 7.85
CA ASP A 96 -16.36 -16.48 7.31
C ASP A 96 -16.35 -17.12 5.92
N GLN A 97 -17.54 -17.54 5.47
CA GLN A 97 -17.68 -18.16 4.16
C GLN A 97 -17.57 -17.16 3.00
N SER A 98 -17.88 -15.90 3.26
CA SER A 98 -17.71 -14.79 2.31
C SER A 98 -16.26 -14.33 2.18
N PHE A 99 -15.33 -14.83 3.02
CA PHE A 99 -13.93 -14.41 3.05
C PHE A 99 -13.77 -12.90 3.26
N THR A 100 -14.58 -12.32 4.14
CA THR A 100 -14.57 -10.90 4.50
C THR A 100 -14.02 -10.63 5.90
N LYS A 101 -14.00 -11.62 6.79
CA LYS A 101 -13.56 -11.49 8.18
C LYS A 101 -12.67 -12.65 8.59
N MET A 102 -11.77 -12.37 9.52
CA MET A 102 -10.83 -13.34 10.06
C MET A 102 -10.62 -13.13 11.55
N ILE A 103 -10.48 -14.22 12.30
CA ILE A 103 -9.85 -14.20 13.62
C ILE A 103 -8.62 -15.10 13.58
N PHE A 104 -7.52 -14.63 14.14
CA PHE A 104 -6.29 -15.40 14.28
C PHE A 104 -5.92 -15.52 15.75
N PHE A 105 -5.78 -16.76 16.21
CA PHE A 105 -5.35 -17.12 17.56
C PHE A 105 -3.91 -17.63 17.50
N ASN A 106 -3.04 -17.12 18.38
CA ASN A 106 -1.68 -17.62 18.53
C ASN A 106 -1.56 -18.64 19.67
N SER A 107 -0.43 -19.35 19.71
CA SER A 107 -0.25 -20.40 20.70
C SER A 107 -0.07 -19.93 22.15
N TYR A 108 -0.03 -18.62 22.38
CA TYR A 108 0.10 -17.99 23.71
C TYR A 108 -1.25 -17.63 24.34
N GLY A 109 -2.37 -17.96 23.69
CA GLY A 109 -3.69 -17.65 24.22
C GLY A 109 -4.11 -16.20 24.00
N THR A 110 -3.67 -15.59 22.91
CA THR A 110 -4.22 -14.32 22.44
C THR A 110 -4.72 -14.42 21.00
N PHE A 111 -5.64 -13.54 20.65
CA PHE A 111 -6.16 -13.45 19.29
C PHE A 111 -6.37 -12.02 18.84
N LYS A 112 -6.50 -11.84 17.53
CA LYS A 112 -6.86 -10.57 16.90
C LYS A 112 -7.92 -10.79 15.81
N ILE A 113 -8.72 -9.77 15.58
CA ILE A 113 -9.82 -9.77 14.61
C ILE A 113 -9.42 -8.86 13.44
N GLY A 114 -9.77 -9.25 12.22
CA GLY A 114 -9.46 -8.47 11.03
C GLY A 114 -10.48 -8.60 9.93
N ILE A 115 -10.43 -7.64 9.01
CA ILE A 115 -11.24 -7.58 7.80
C ILE A 115 -10.35 -8.00 6.64
N ILE A 116 -10.79 -9.01 5.90
CA ILE A 116 -10.13 -9.43 4.66
C ILE A 116 -10.61 -8.50 3.55
N ARG A 117 -9.70 -7.70 3.01
CA ARG A 117 -9.96 -6.90 1.81
C ARG A 117 -9.36 -7.59 0.60
N ASP A 118 -10.06 -7.51 -0.52
CA ASP A 118 -9.50 -8.00 -1.77
C ASP A 118 -8.63 -6.93 -2.42
N PHE A 119 -7.48 -7.37 -2.90
CA PHE A 119 -6.53 -6.55 -3.63
C PHE A 119 -6.30 -7.24 -4.98
N PRO A 120 -7.11 -6.95 -6.01
CA PRO A 120 -7.00 -7.61 -7.31
C PRO A 120 -5.68 -7.27 -7.99
N GLU A 121 -5.22 -8.06 -8.97
CA GLU A 121 -3.97 -7.75 -9.70
C GLU A 121 -4.06 -6.51 -10.59
N SER A 122 -5.28 -6.12 -10.94
CA SER A 122 -5.59 -4.94 -11.71
C SER A 122 -7.01 -4.49 -11.45
N ARG A 123 -7.26 -3.19 -11.61
CA ARG A 123 -8.60 -2.60 -11.52
C ARG A 123 -8.70 -1.37 -12.43
N PRO A 124 -9.91 -0.98 -12.86
CA PRO A 124 -10.12 0.33 -13.45
C PRO A 124 -9.89 1.43 -12.40
N LYS A 125 -9.47 2.61 -12.87
CA LYS A 125 -9.42 3.82 -12.03
C LYS A 125 -10.80 4.09 -11.43
N PRO A 126 -10.92 4.35 -10.11
CA PRO A 126 -12.20 4.72 -9.52
C PRO A 126 -12.80 5.96 -10.20
N ALA A 127 -14.12 5.95 -10.43
CA ALA A 127 -14.80 7.08 -11.07
C ALA A 127 -14.62 8.36 -10.24
N GLY A 128 -14.25 9.46 -10.91
CA GLY A 128 -14.02 10.77 -10.27
C GLY A 128 -12.71 10.90 -9.50
N SER A 129 -11.86 9.86 -9.42
CA SER A 129 -10.55 10.00 -8.78
C SER A 129 -9.59 10.78 -9.66
N LEU A 130 -8.90 11.75 -9.06
CA LEU A 130 -7.84 12.53 -9.71
C LEU A 130 -6.53 11.72 -9.76
N LEU A 131 -5.68 12.02 -10.74
CA LEU A 131 -4.30 11.53 -10.73
C LEU A 131 -3.60 12.03 -9.47
N LYS A 132 -2.87 11.16 -8.79
CA LYS A 132 -1.94 11.56 -7.74
C LYS A 132 -0.53 11.58 -8.30
N VAL A 133 0.11 12.73 -8.23
CA VAL A 133 1.51 12.92 -8.64
C VAL A 133 2.35 12.94 -7.38
N ALA A 134 3.50 12.25 -7.43
CA ALA A 134 4.50 12.29 -6.38
C ALA A 134 5.89 12.46 -7.02
N PHE A 135 6.65 13.42 -6.50
CA PHE A 135 8.06 13.58 -6.78
C PHE A 135 8.88 13.05 -5.61
N HIS A 136 9.97 12.36 -5.90
CA HIS A 136 10.83 11.80 -4.87
C HIS A 136 12.28 12.21 -5.09
N ALA A 137 12.95 12.65 -4.04
CA ALA A 137 14.40 12.95 -4.03
C ALA A 137 15.06 12.25 -2.85
N ASN A 138 14.64 11.01 -2.56
CA ASN A 138 14.95 10.29 -1.34
C ASN A 138 16.25 9.45 -1.40
N SER A 139 16.76 9.16 -2.59
CA SER A 139 18.03 8.44 -2.78
C SER A 139 19.15 9.44 -3.05
N VAL A 140 19.95 9.74 -2.04
CA VAL A 140 21.01 10.75 -2.06
C VAL A 140 22.33 10.19 -1.58
N ASP A 141 23.42 10.85 -1.95
CA ASP A 141 24.73 10.71 -1.32
C ASP A 141 25.10 11.98 -0.54
N GLN A 142 26.29 11.98 0.08
CA GLN A 142 26.78 13.13 0.84
C GLN A 142 26.88 14.42 0.00
N ASN A 143 27.12 14.30 -1.30
CA ASN A 143 27.32 15.44 -2.19
C ASN A 143 26.00 16.02 -2.70
N THR A 144 24.89 15.29 -2.60
CA THR A 144 23.60 15.65 -3.19
C THR A 144 22.47 15.79 -2.18
N TYR A 145 22.72 15.47 -0.90
CA TYR A 145 21.77 15.66 0.19
C TYR A 145 21.16 17.08 0.21
N HIS A 146 22.01 18.11 0.06
CA HIS A 146 21.58 19.51 0.03
C HIS A 146 20.60 19.81 -1.13
N VAL A 147 20.72 19.11 -2.26
CA VAL A 147 19.80 19.23 -3.40
C VAL A 147 18.43 18.71 -3.01
N SER A 148 18.36 17.54 -2.36
CA SER A 148 17.11 16.95 -1.88
C SER A 148 16.41 17.85 -0.87
N GLU A 149 17.15 18.42 0.10
CA GLU A 149 16.61 19.34 1.09
C GLU A 149 16.01 20.60 0.45
N ALA A 150 16.68 21.15 -0.56
CA ALA A 150 16.20 22.33 -1.29
C ALA A 150 14.85 22.05 -1.98
N VAL A 151 14.74 20.95 -2.72
CA VAL A 151 13.58 20.72 -3.61
C VAL A 151 12.38 20.10 -2.90
N THR A 152 12.61 19.25 -1.88
CA THR A 152 11.54 18.49 -1.22
C THR A 152 10.53 19.39 -0.52
N LYS A 153 10.96 20.56 -0.03
CA LYS A 153 10.08 21.57 0.60
C LYS A 153 8.97 22.07 -0.34
N HIS A 154 9.17 21.96 -1.66
CA HIS A 154 8.26 22.52 -2.66
C HIS A 154 7.41 21.45 -3.36
N PHE A 155 7.79 20.17 -3.28
CA PHE A 155 7.11 19.06 -3.95
C PHE A 155 5.61 19.04 -3.66
N GLU A 156 5.20 19.07 -2.39
CA GLU A 156 3.79 18.97 -2.02
C GLU A 156 2.91 20.03 -2.72
N SER A 157 3.42 21.26 -2.84
CA SER A 157 2.68 22.37 -3.47
C SER A 157 2.49 22.15 -4.98
N ILE A 158 3.52 21.63 -5.66
CA ILE A 158 3.52 21.36 -7.09
C ILE A 158 2.67 20.11 -7.38
N GLU A 159 2.82 19.06 -6.57
CA GLU A 159 2.02 17.83 -6.64
C GLU A 159 0.54 18.13 -6.54
N LYS A 160 0.12 18.89 -5.52
CA LYS A 160 -1.28 19.31 -5.33
C LYS A 160 -1.82 20.07 -6.54
N ALA A 161 -1.02 20.94 -7.15
CA ALA A 161 -1.41 21.65 -8.37
C ALA A 161 -1.60 20.70 -9.57
N LEU A 162 -0.91 19.56 -9.56
CA LEU A 162 -0.99 18.53 -10.58
C LEU A 162 -2.01 17.44 -10.28
N HIS A 163 -2.58 17.37 -9.07
CA HIS A 163 -3.62 16.38 -8.73
C HIS A 163 -4.94 16.72 -9.42
N LYS A 164 -5.06 16.35 -10.70
CA LYS A 164 -6.19 16.67 -11.58
C LYS A 164 -6.59 15.45 -12.41
N ASP A 165 -7.69 15.60 -13.15
CA ASP A 165 -8.10 14.61 -14.12
C ASP A 165 -7.46 14.88 -15.50
N TYR A 166 -6.63 13.94 -15.93
CA TYR A 166 -5.99 13.89 -17.25
C TYR A 166 -6.51 12.71 -18.08
N GLY A 167 -7.68 12.16 -17.73
CA GLY A 167 -8.24 10.97 -18.36
C GLY A 167 -7.51 9.69 -17.97
N ALA A 168 -7.71 8.64 -18.75
CA ALA A 168 -7.07 7.33 -18.63
C ALA A 168 -7.23 6.61 -17.29
N ASN A 169 -6.64 5.41 -17.22
CA ASN A 169 -6.63 4.58 -16.01
C ASN A 169 -5.52 4.93 -15.02
N MET A 170 -4.56 5.80 -15.35
CA MET A 170 -3.46 6.14 -14.44
C MET A 170 -3.99 6.80 -13.17
N GLU A 171 -3.72 6.20 -12.02
CA GLU A 171 -4.10 6.71 -10.69
C GLU A 171 -2.93 7.41 -10.01
N GLN A 172 -1.70 7.00 -10.33
CA GLN A 172 -0.48 7.48 -9.71
C GLN A 172 0.58 7.76 -10.77
N LEU A 173 1.30 8.87 -10.63
CA LEU A 173 2.51 9.16 -11.39
C LEU A 173 3.65 9.49 -10.43
N TRP A 174 4.65 8.62 -10.37
CA TRP A 174 5.83 8.77 -9.53
C TRP A 174 7.02 9.15 -10.39
N ILE A 175 7.70 10.23 -10.01
CA ILE A 175 8.87 10.75 -10.71
C ILE A 175 10.01 10.90 -9.71
N ASP A 176 11.00 10.03 -9.82
CA ASP A 176 12.13 10.02 -8.90
C ASP A 176 13.28 10.84 -9.47
N LEU A 177 13.78 11.81 -8.71
CA LEU A 177 15.05 12.46 -8.98
C LEU A 177 16.18 11.57 -8.46
N GLU A 178 16.96 11.00 -9.37
CA GLU A 178 18.08 10.12 -9.04
C GLU A 178 19.30 10.96 -8.64
N LEU A 179 19.53 11.13 -7.34
CA LEU A 179 20.61 11.95 -6.79
C LEU A 179 21.86 11.14 -6.43
N VAL A 180 21.96 9.87 -6.82
CA VAL A 180 23.21 9.09 -6.70
C VAL A 180 23.85 8.93 -8.06
N GLU A 181 25.07 9.46 -8.25
CA GLU A 181 25.72 9.51 -9.56
C GLU A 181 26.01 8.12 -10.15
N SER A 182 26.24 7.09 -9.33
CA SER A 182 26.47 5.73 -9.83
C SER A 182 25.19 5.00 -10.25
N HIS A 183 24.01 5.48 -9.86
CA HIS A 183 22.73 4.83 -10.15
C HIS A 183 22.25 5.11 -11.58
N LYS A 184 21.63 4.10 -12.19
CA LYS A 184 21.02 4.24 -13.52
C LYS A 184 19.56 4.67 -13.37
N PRO A 185 19.08 5.66 -14.15
CA PRO A 185 17.69 6.08 -14.09
C PRO A 185 16.76 4.95 -14.53
N TYR A 186 15.63 4.79 -13.83
CA TYR A 186 14.61 3.83 -14.21
C TYR A 186 13.80 4.36 -15.41
N PRO A 187 13.65 3.56 -16.49
CA PRO A 187 12.84 3.97 -17.63
C PRO A 187 11.35 3.97 -17.28
N LEU A 188 10.55 4.81 -17.95
CA LEU A 188 9.09 4.82 -17.74
C LEU A 188 8.45 3.45 -17.93
N ARG A 189 7.79 3.02 -16.86
CA ARG A 189 6.93 1.84 -16.77
C ARG A 189 5.53 2.27 -16.34
N PHE A 190 4.54 1.49 -16.78
CA PHE A 190 3.17 1.58 -16.29
C PHE A 190 2.79 0.24 -15.69
N GLN A 191 2.55 0.22 -14.38
CA GLN A 191 2.31 -0.99 -13.60
C GLN A 191 0.87 -0.98 -13.08
N LYS A 192 0.13 -2.06 -13.34
CA LYS A 192 -1.27 -2.19 -12.89
C LYS A 192 -1.41 -2.18 -11.37
N ARG A 193 -0.38 -2.66 -10.67
CA ARG A 193 -0.30 -2.74 -9.22
C ARG A 193 1.14 -2.71 -8.73
N VAL A 194 1.42 -1.96 -7.68
CA VAL A 194 2.72 -1.83 -7.03
C VAL A 194 2.52 -1.93 -5.53
N GLY A 195 3.39 -2.64 -4.80
CA GLY A 195 3.33 -2.72 -3.34
C GLY A 195 3.50 -1.33 -2.70
N ASN A 196 2.74 -1.06 -1.65
CA ASN A 196 2.76 0.19 -0.92
C ASN A 196 3.18 -0.07 0.54
N PRO A 197 4.50 -0.12 0.82
CA PRO A 197 4.99 -0.41 2.16
C PRO A 197 4.69 0.70 3.18
N SER A 198 4.34 1.90 2.71
CA SER A 198 4.05 3.06 3.57
C SER A 198 2.63 3.05 4.14
N SER A 199 1.76 2.14 3.70
CA SER A 199 0.39 2.03 4.22
C SER A 199 0.15 0.68 4.88
N TYR A 200 -0.45 0.71 6.06
CA TYR A 200 -0.89 -0.48 6.77
C TYR A 200 -2.28 -0.97 6.34
N THR A 201 -3.04 -0.12 5.63
CA THR A 201 -4.41 -0.41 5.21
C THR A 201 -4.56 -0.60 3.70
N GLU A 202 -3.76 0.10 2.91
CA GLU A 202 -3.73 0.05 1.45
C GLU A 202 -2.41 -0.56 0.98
N PHE A 203 -2.30 -1.90 1.00
CA PHE A 203 -1.05 -2.61 0.68
C PHE A 203 -0.55 -2.43 -0.76
N TYR A 204 -1.38 -1.88 -1.65
CA TYR A 204 -1.03 -1.67 -3.05
C TYR A 204 -1.50 -0.32 -3.57
N SER A 205 -0.68 0.26 -4.44
CA SER A 205 -1.03 1.35 -5.34
C SER A 205 -1.36 0.77 -6.71
N TYR A 206 -2.40 1.28 -7.36
CA TYR A 206 -2.87 0.80 -8.66
C TYR A 206 -2.50 1.76 -9.78
N ASN A 207 -2.42 1.23 -11.01
CA ASN A 207 -2.25 2.00 -12.25
C ASN A 207 -1.18 3.10 -12.14
N VAL A 208 0.04 2.68 -11.79
CA VAL A 208 1.17 3.54 -11.46
C VAL A 208 2.06 3.75 -12.68
N GLY A 209 2.18 4.99 -13.14
CA GLY A 209 3.28 5.42 -13.98
C GLY A 209 4.49 5.72 -13.11
N HIS A 210 5.66 5.16 -13.43
CA HIS A 210 6.88 5.38 -12.65
C HIS A 210 8.11 5.48 -13.55
N TYR A 211 8.94 6.50 -13.30
CA TYR A 211 10.25 6.66 -13.93
C TYR A 211 11.17 7.52 -13.08
N SER A 212 12.46 7.51 -13.41
CA SER A 212 13.44 8.37 -12.77
C SER A 212 14.08 9.35 -13.75
N VAL A 213 14.48 10.49 -13.20
CA VAL A 213 15.12 11.61 -13.86
C VAL A 213 16.52 11.71 -13.29
N ARG A 214 17.52 11.60 -14.16
CA ARG A 214 18.91 11.76 -13.77
C ARG A 214 19.36 13.20 -14.08
N PRO A 215 19.84 13.96 -13.09
CA PRO A 215 20.43 15.27 -13.35
C PRO A 215 21.82 15.14 -13.97
N ASP A 216 22.26 16.21 -14.63
CA ASP A 216 23.67 16.46 -14.85
C ASP A 216 24.34 16.80 -13.51
N PHE A 217 25.18 15.88 -13.03
CA PHE A 217 25.88 16.00 -11.74
C PHE A 217 26.99 17.04 -11.77
N GLU A 218 27.64 17.25 -12.92
CA GLU A 218 28.63 18.33 -13.06
C GLU A 218 27.95 19.68 -12.91
N LYS A 219 26.79 19.84 -13.55
CA LYS A 219 25.99 21.06 -13.37
C LYS A 219 25.54 21.24 -11.93
N LEU A 220 25.03 20.20 -11.26
CA LEU A 220 24.59 20.29 -9.87
C LEU A 220 25.69 20.81 -8.93
N ARG A 221 26.94 20.37 -9.11
CA ARG A 221 28.09 20.82 -8.29
C ARG A 221 28.38 22.31 -8.41
N THR A 222 27.92 22.96 -9.49
CA THR A 222 28.14 24.40 -9.71
C THR A 222 27.05 25.28 -9.07
N LEU A 223 25.92 24.69 -8.65
CA LEU A 223 24.80 25.44 -8.08
C LEU A 223 25.01 25.63 -6.58
N ILE A 224 24.96 26.88 -6.12
CA ILE A 224 25.30 27.21 -4.72
C ILE A 224 24.05 27.59 -3.93
N SER A 225 23.09 28.27 -4.56
CA SER A 225 21.88 28.73 -3.89
C SER A 225 20.70 27.76 -4.04
N GLU A 226 19.81 27.76 -3.05
CA GLU A 226 18.55 27.00 -3.08
C GLU A 226 17.70 27.37 -4.30
N GLU A 227 17.69 28.65 -4.70
CA GLU A 227 16.94 29.13 -5.87
C GLU A 227 17.48 28.57 -7.19
N GLU A 228 18.81 28.56 -7.37
CA GLU A 228 19.45 27.99 -8.57
C GLU A 228 19.20 26.48 -8.66
N ILE A 229 19.32 25.77 -7.53
CA ILE A 229 19.05 24.34 -7.43
C ILE A 229 17.60 24.03 -7.82
N CYS A 230 16.65 24.72 -7.19
CA CYS A 230 15.23 24.51 -7.45
C CYS A 230 14.88 24.83 -8.91
N SER A 231 15.35 25.96 -9.45
CA SER A 231 15.09 26.35 -10.84
C SER A 231 15.60 25.29 -11.81
N TYR A 232 16.83 24.79 -11.60
CA TYR A 232 17.39 23.74 -12.44
C TYR A 232 16.63 22.41 -12.33
N VAL A 233 16.36 21.95 -11.12
CA VAL A 233 15.71 20.64 -10.89
C VAL A 233 14.26 20.66 -11.40
N PHE A 234 13.51 21.74 -11.17
CA PHE A 234 12.12 21.80 -11.63
C PHE A 234 12.01 21.92 -13.14
N GLU A 235 12.91 22.68 -13.78
CA GLU A 235 13.02 22.68 -15.23
C GLU A 235 13.36 21.28 -15.75
N LEU A 236 14.32 20.58 -15.14
CA LEU A 236 14.67 19.21 -15.50
C LEU A 236 13.49 18.24 -15.35
N LEU A 237 12.76 18.31 -14.23
CA LEU A 237 11.56 17.51 -14.00
C LEU A 237 10.49 17.80 -15.04
N TYR A 238 10.23 19.08 -15.35
CA TYR A 238 9.30 19.46 -16.41
C TYR A 238 9.73 18.91 -17.77
N GLN A 239 10.99 19.10 -18.18
CA GLN A 239 11.49 18.58 -19.44
C GLN A 239 11.39 17.06 -19.52
N SER A 240 11.65 16.35 -18.43
CA SER A 240 11.56 14.89 -18.36
C SER A 240 10.20 14.33 -18.75
N THR A 241 9.12 15.11 -18.54
CA THR A 241 7.75 14.66 -18.82
C THR A 241 7.45 14.56 -20.33
N GLN A 242 8.40 14.94 -21.19
CA GLN A 242 8.34 14.66 -22.62
C GLN A 242 8.18 13.15 -22.88
N ILE A 243 8.75 12.30 -22.02
CA ILE A 243 8.57 10.84 -22.11
C ILE A 243 7.10 10.41 -22.03
N LEU A 244 6.23 11.18 -21.36
CA LEU A 244 4.80 10.90 -21.27
C LEU A 244 4.09 11.17 -22.60
N LEU A 245 4.51 12.22 -23.33
CA LEU A 245 4.03 12.47 -24.70
C LEU A 245 4.52 11.37 -25.64
N ASP A 246 5.81 11.07 -25.60
CA ASP A 246 6.41 10.08 -26.49
C ASP A 246 5.80 8.69 -26.31
N LYS A 247 5.41 8.36 -25.07
CA LYS A 247 4.78 7.08 -24.72
C LYS A 247 3.26 7.17 -24.55
N GLN A 248 2.60 8.25 -24.95
CA GLN A 248 1.17 8.48 -24.70
C GLN A 248 0.27 7.32 -25.14
N LYS A 249 0.57 6.68 -26.28
CA LYS A 249 -0.15 5.49 -26.76
C LYS A 249 -0.15 4.30 -25.79
N LYS A 250 0.89 4.19 -24.94
CA LYS A 250 1.04 3.14 -23.92
C LYS A 250 0.42 3.54 -22.57
N LEU A 251 -0.05 4.76 -22.43
CA LEU A 251 -0.63 5.32 -21.20
C LEU A 251 -2.16 5.42 -21.28
N ASP A 252 -2.78 4.59 -22.11
CA ASP A 252 -4.22 4.34 -22.14
C ASP A 252 -5.09 5.61 -22.24
N GLY A 253 -4.70 6.54 -23.13
CA GLY A 253 -5.42 7.79 -23.38
C GLY A 253 -5.08 8.92 -22.42
N PHE A 254 -3.99 8.83 -21.66
CA PHE A 254 -3.53 9.89 -20.77
C PHE A 254 -3.24 11.18 -21.56
N ASP A 255 -3.80 12.30 -21.12
CA ASP A 255 -3.57 13.61 -21.75
C ASP A 255 -2.25 14.23 -21.27
N ALA A 256 -1.15 13.74 -21.83
CA ALA A 256 0.19 14.22 -21.52
C ALA A 256 0.42 15.69 -21.91
N SER A 257 -0.29 16.20 -22.93
CA SER A 257 -0.20 17.61 -23.33
C SER A 257 -0.81 18.51 -22.28
N LYS A 258 -2.01 18.18 -21.79
CA LYS A 258 -2.66 18.90 -20.69
C LYS A 258 -1.85 18.83 -19.40
N PHE A 259 -1.33 17.65 -19.08
CA PHE A 259 -0.45 17.46 -17.91
C PHE A 259 0.77 18.40 -17.96
N ARG A 260 1.47 18.45 -19.09
CA ARG A 260 2.64 19.33 -19.27
C ARG A 260 2.28 20.81 -19.16
N LEU A 261 1.15 21.22 -19.75
CA LEU A 261 0.67 22.60 -19.63
C LEU A 261 0.39 22.97 -18.16
N ASP A 262 -0.31 22.10 -17.44
CA ASP A 262 -0.61 22.29 -16.01
C ASP A 262 0.66 22.31 -15.16
N PHE A 263 1.66 21.48 -15.49
CA PHE A 263 2.95 21.48 -14.79
C PHE A 263 3.72 22.78 -15.02
N SER A 264 3.82 23.25 -16.27
CA SER A 264 4.44 24.55 -16.57
C SER A 264 3.77 25.68 -15.80
N ASN A 265 2.44 25.69 -15.74
CA ASN A 265 1.68 26.68 -14.97
C ASN A 265 1.93 26.59 -13.46
N ALA A 266 2.05 25.37 -12.92
CA ALA A 266 2.38 25.16 -11.51
C ALA A 266 3.78 25.70 -11.17
N LEU A 267 4.78 25.45 -12.03
CA LEU A 267 6.14 25.95 -11.84
C LEU A 267 6.23 27.48 -11.93
N LYS A 268 5.51 28.09 -12.88
CA LYS A 268 5.40 29.56 -13.00
C LYS A 268 4.80 30.19 -11.75
N LYS A 269 3.74 29.58 -11.21
CA LYS A 269 3.10 30.06 -9.98
C LYS A 269 4.06 29.96 -8.78
N ALA A 270 4.91 28.94 -8.77
CA ALA A 270 5.93 28.73 -7.76
C ALA A 270 7.22 29.56 -7.98
N LYS A 271 7.32 30.31 -9.09
CA LYS A 271 8.47 31.15 -9.49
C LYS A 271 9.77 30.39 -9.79
N TYR A 272 9.66 29.16 -10.29
CA TYR A 272 10.84 28.37 -10.68
C TYR A 272 11.09 28.33 -12.19
N VAL A 273 10.12 28.82 -12.99
CA VAL A 273 10.15 28.90 -14.47
C VAL A 273 9.39 30.14 -14.93
#